data_AF-A0A5C4Y1B9-F1
#
_entry.id   AF-A0A5C4Y1B9-F1
#
_cell.length_a   1.000
_cell.length_b   1.000
_cell.length_c   1.000
_cell.angle_alpha   90.00
_cell.angle_beta   90.00
_cell.angle_gamma   90.00
#
_symmetry.space_group_name_H-M   'P 1'
#
loop_
_entity.id
_entity.type
_entity.pdbx_description
1 polymer ?
#
loop_
_entity_poly.entity_id
_entity_poly.type
_entity_poly.pdbx_seq_one_letter_code
_entity_poly.pdbx_strand_id
1 'polypeptide(L)'
;MSHAPDLGPSAGLGAVPASSSSSASSSYDRAGGREGLGELFSSVTEDLSTLVRQEIALAKAEATQSGKRAGKGAGLLAGAGVSGHFVLLFLSIAAWWGLGEVIGRGWSALVVALVWAVVAAVLAARGRSELRSVRGLPDTTSTLQKVPSALKGHEEENHR
;
A
#
# COMPACT_ATOMS: atom_id res chain seq x y z
N MET A 1 -45.73 12.16 -35.83
CA MET A 1 -46.21 11.11 -36.75
C MET A 1 -46.93 10.08 -35.91
N SER A 2 -48.25 10.26 -35.84
CA SER A 2 -49.19 9.39 -35.14
C SER A 2 -49.56 8.23 -36.05
N HIS A 3 -49.46 7.00 -35.57
CA HIS A 3 -50.15 5.89 -36.21
C HIS A 3 -51.07 5.24 -35.20
N ALA A 4 -52.37 5.46 -35.41
CA ALA A 4 -53.43 4.67 -34.85
C ALA A 4 -53.56 3.34 -35.64
N PRO A 5 -54.04 2.26 -35.01
CA PRO A 5 -54.14 0.93 -35.61
C PRO A 5 -55.47 0.69 -36.33
N ASP A 6 -55.41 -0.18 -37.33
CA ASP A 6 -56.54 -0.73 -38.10
C ASP A 6 -57.16 -1.92 -37.37
N LEU A 7 -58.49 -2.01 -37.36
CA LEU A 7 -59.28 -3.11 -36.80
C LEU A 7 -60.37 -3.52 -37.80
N GLY A 8 -60.15 -4.65 -38.47
CA GLY A 8 -61.18 -5.38 -39.21
C GLY A 8 -61.86 -6.46 -38.33
N PRO A 9 -63.14 -6.78 -38.56
CA PRO A 9 -63.93 -7.64 -37.68
C PRO A 9 -64.09 -9.07 -38.24
N SER A 10 -64.14 -10.06 -37.36
CA SER A 10 -64.84 -11.31 -37.65
C SER A 10 -65.48 -11.89 -36.39
N ALA A 11 -66.80 -11.96 -36.46
CA ALA A 11 -67.68 -12.61 -35.51
C ALA A 11 -67.53 -14.13 -35.61
N GLY A 12 -67.76 -14.81 -34.47
CA GLY A 12 -67.81 -16.27 -34.41
C GLY A 12 -68.21 -16.74 -33.01
N LEU A 13 -69.51 -16.70 -32.74
CA LEU A 13 -70.16 -17.20 -31.53
C LEU A 13 -70.03 -18.73 -31.44
N GLY A 14 -69.62 -19.24 -30.27
CA GLY A 14 -69.60 -20.66 -29.95
C GLY A 14 -69.64 -20.90 -28.44
N ALA A 15 -70.85 -21.16 -27.95
CA ALA A 15 -71.27 -21.89 -26.75
C ALA A 15 -70.29 -22.07 -25.56
N VAL A 16 -70.75 -21.56 -24.41
CA VAL A 16 -70.31 -21.86 -23.04
C VAL A 16 -70.66 -23.30 -22.61
N PRO A 17 -69.75 -23.98 -21.90
CA PRO A 17 -70.11 -24.83 -20.78
C PRO A 17 -69.62 -24.21 -19.46
N ALA A 18 -70.52 -24.17 -18.48
CA ALA A 18 -70.21 -23.85 -17.10
C ALA A 18 -69.48 -25.02 -16.41
N SER A 19 -68.85 -24.69 -15.29
CA SER A 19 -68.29 -25.57 -14.24
C SER A 19 -66.95 -26.27 -14.52
N SER A 20 -65.86 -25.68 -14.02
CA SER A 20 -65.16 -26.18 -12.83
C SER A 20 -63.98 -25.26 -12.50
N SER A 21 -64.05 -24.72 -11.30
CA SER A 21 -62.95 -24.04 -10.61
C SER A 21 -61.72 -24.95 -10.47
N SER A 22 -60.56 -24.30 -10.55
CA SER A 22 -59.34 -24.62 -9.79
C SER A 22 -58.70 -26.00 -9.96
N SER A 23 -57.64 -26.10 -10.79
CA SER A 23 -56.53 -27.05 -10.54
C SER A 23 -55.27 -26.87 -11.40
N ALA A 24 -55.08 -25.74 -12.10
CA ALA A 24 -53.86 -25.53 -12.92
C ALA A 24 -52.79 -24.63 -12.28
N SER A 25 -53.03 -24.03 -11.10
CA SER A 25 -52.08 -23.07 -10.48
C SER A 25 -51.31 -23.59 -9.26
N SER A 26 -51.46 -24.87 -8.88
CA SER A 26 -50.91 -25.38 -7.61
C SER A 26 -49.81 -26.45 -7.78
N SER A 27 -49.05 -26.40 -8.87
CA SER A 27 -47.85 -27.26 -9.03
C SER A 27 -46.53 -26.50 -8.91
N TYR A 28 -46.57 -25.17 -8.79
CA TYR A 28 -45.39 -24.34 -8.52
C TYR A 28 -45.06 -24.19 -7.03
N ASP A 29 -45.94 -24.65 -6.13
CA ASP A 29 -45.93 -24.21 -4.72
C ASP A 29 -45.49 -25.29 -3.71
N ARG A 30 -45.01 -26.46 -4.16
CA ARG A 30 -44.57 -27.53 -3.23
C ARG A 30 -43.12 -28.01 -3.44
N ALA A 31 -42.48 -27.65 -4.54
CA ALA A 31 -41.04 -27.83 -4.75
C ALA A 31 -40.29 -26.48 -4.55
N GLY A 32 -40.83 -25.38 -5.09
CA GLY A 32 -40.20 -24.06 -5.09
C GLY A 32 -40.06 -23.32 -3.76
N GLY A 33 -40.78 -23.70 -2.70
CA GLY A 33 -40.70 -23.01 -1.40
C GLY A 33 -39.46 -23.36 -0.56
N ARG A 34 -38.88 -24.54 -0.78
CA ARG A 34 -37.63 -24.97 -0.14
C ARG A 34 -36.43 -24.84 -1.08
N GLU A 35 -36.66 -24.92 -2.39
CA GLU A 35 -35.67 -24.65 -3.43
C GLU A 35 -35.39 -23.14 -3.57
N GLY A 36 -36.40 -22.28 -3.48
CA GLY A 36 -36.25 -20.82 -3.62
C GLY A 36 -35.54 -20.12 -2.46
N LEU A 37 -35.69 -20.56 -1.20
CA LEU A 37 -34.96 -19.95 -0.07
C LEU A 37 -33.46 -20.29 -0.09
N GLY A 38 -33.11 -21.51 -0.51
CA GLY A 38 -31.72 -21.93 -0.70
C GLY A 38 -31.07 -21.19 -1.87
N GLU A 39 -31.81 -20.97 -2.95
CA GLU A 39 -31.34 -20.26 -4.13
C GLU A 39 -31.14 -18.75 -3.86
N LEU A 40 -32.02 -18.12 -3.07
CA LEU A 40 -31.84 -16.74 -2.61
C LEU A 40 -30.66 -16.58 -1.64
N PHE A 41 -30.42 -17.56 -0.76
CA PHE A 41 -29.24 -17.52 0.12
C PHE A 41 -27.95 -17.73 -0.68
N SER A 42 -27.98 -18.59 -1.70
CA SER A 42 -26.87 -18.82 -2.62
C SER A 42 -26.54 -17.55 -3.41
N SER A 43 -27.54 -16.87 -3.98
CA SER A 43 -27.31 -15.64 -4.75
C SER A 43 -26.78 -14.49 -3.89
N VAL A 44 -27.31 -14.30 -2.68
CA VAL A 44 -26.79 -13.28 -1.74
C VAL A 44 -25.35 -13.59 -1.31
N THR A 45 -25.03 -14.87 -1.06
CA THR A 45 -23.66 -15.28 -0.71
C THR A 45 -22.70 -15.04 -1.89
N GLU A 46 -23.14 -15.28 -3.12
CA GLU A 46 -22.37 -15.06 -4.32
C GLU A 46 -22.15 -13.55 -4.61
N ASP A 47 -23.15 -12.72 -4.38
CA ASP A 47 -23.05 -11.26 -4.48
C ASP A 47 -22.08 -10.70 -3.44
N LEU A 48 -22.18 -11.15 -2.18
CA LEU A 48 -21.25 -10.77 -1.11
C LEU A 48 -19.81 -11.22 -1.43
N SER A 49 -19.63 -12.45 -1.93
CA SER A 49 -18.33 -12.96 -2.38
C SER A 49 -17.76 -12.10 -3.50
N THR A 50 -18.61 -11.64 -4.41
CA THR A 50 -18.24 -10.74 -5.51
C THR A 50 -17.80 -9.37 -4.99
N LEU A 51 -18.52 -8.77 -4.05
CA LEU A 51 -18.15 -7.49 -3.43
C LEU A 51 -16.81 -7.57 -2.69
N VAL A 52 -16.60 -8.61 -1.87
CA VAL A 52 -15.33 -8.82 -1.15
C VAL A 52 -14.16 -8.93 -2.12
N ARG A 53 -14.33 -9.67 -3.23
CA ARG A 53 -13.30 -9.78 -4.28
C ARG A 53 -13.03 -8.43 -4.95
N GLN A 54 -14.05 -7.61 -5.17
CA GLN A 54 -13.92 -6.27 -5.74
C GLN A 54 -13.21 -5.30 -4.78
N GLU A 55 -13.53 -5.32 -3.49
CA GLU A 55 -12.84 -4.51 -2.47
C GLU A 55 -11.36 -4.88 -2.40
N ILE A 56 -11.03 -6.18 -2.42
CA ILE A 56 -9.63 -6.65 -2.48
C ILE A 56 -8.97 -6.19 -3.77
N ALA A 57 -9.65 -6.30 -4.92
CA ALA A 57 -9.11 -5.86 -6.20
C ALA A 57 -8.85 -4.35 -6.23
N LEU A 58 -9.74 -3.55 -5.65
CA LEU A 58 -9.61 -2.11 -5.53
C LEU A 58 -8.47 -1.74 -4.57
N ALA A 59 -8.43 -2.33 -3.37
CA ALA A 59 -7.37 -2.13 -2.41
C ALA A 59 -6.00 -2.50 -3.00
N LYS A 60 -5.94 -3.59 -3.78
CA LYS A 60 -4.73 -3.98 -4.51
C LYS A 60 -4.35 -2.95 -5.58
N ALA A 61 -5.32 -2.42 -6.32
CA ALA A 61 -5.08 -1.38 -7.32
C ALA A 61 -4.56 -0.09 -6.67
N GLU A 62 -5.17 0.34 -5.56
CA GLU A 62 -4.77 1.52 -4.80
C GLU A 62 -3.40 1.35 -4.15
N ALA A 63 -3.13 0.19 -3.54
CA ALA A 63 -1.81 -0.15 -3.00
C ALA A 63 -0.74 -0.16 -4.10
N THR A 64 -1.05 -0.69 -5.28
CA THR A 64 -0.13 -0.69 -6.42
C THR A 64 0.12 0.74 -6.93
N GLN A 65 -0.92 1.56 -7.05
CA GLN A 65 -0.78 2.95 -7.49
C GLN A 65 0.00 3.78 -6.47
N SER A 66 -0.27 3.59 -5.18
CA SER A 66 0.45 4.21 -4.06
C SER A 66 1.91 3.78 -4.06
N GLY A 67 2.18 2.47 -4.23
CA GLY A 67 3.53 1.93 -4.35
C GLY A 67 4.31 2.50 -5.54
N LYS A 68 3.68 2.67 -6.70
CA LYS A 68 4.29 3.32 -7.87
C LYS A 68 4.62 4.79 -7.61
N ARG A 69 3.71 5.53 -6.98
CA ARG A 69 3.92 6.96 -6.64
C ARG A 69 5.04 7.11 -5.61
N ALA A 70 5.01 6.31 -4.55
CA ALA A 70 6.06 6.26 -3.53
C ALA A 70 7.41 5.87 -4.13
N GLY A 71 7.44 4.83 -4.98
CA GLY A 71 8.65 4.38 -5.68
C GLY A 71 9.21 5.44 -6.62
N LYS A 72 8.38 6.14 -7.40
CA LYS A 72 8.80 7.28 -8.22
C LYS A 72 9.38 8.41 -7.36
N GLY A 73 8.69 8.76 -6.27
CA GLY A 73 9.17 9.78 -5.33
C GLY A 73 10.51 9.42 -4.72
N ALA A 74 10.65 8.20 -4.21
CA ALA A 74 11.91 7.68 -3.68
C ALA A 74 13.03 7.67 -4.74
N GLY A 75 12.73 7.26 -5.98
CA GLY A 75 13.68 7.29 -7.09
C GLY A 75 14.13 8.72 -7.44
N LEU A 76 13.21 9.68 -7.46
CA LEU A 76 13.55 11.10 -7.68
C LEU A 76 14.41 11.67 -6.56
N LEU A 77 14.11 11.35 -5.29
CA LEU A 77 14.92 11.78 -4.15
C LEU A 77 16.30 11.14 -4.15
N ALA A 78 16.41 9.86 -4.49
CA ALA A 78 17.69 9.18 -4.65
C ALA A 78 18.51 9.83 -5.78
N GLY A 79 17.89 10.06 -6.95
CA GLY A 79 18.51 10.76 -8.07
C GLY A 79 18.97 12.17 -7.68
N ALA A 80 18.14 12.95 -7.01
CA ALA A 80 18.49 14.27 -6.50
C ALA A 80 19.67 14.23 -5.51
N GLY A 81 19.74 13.21 -4.63
CA GLY A 81 20.87 13.00 -3.74
C GLY A 81 22.18 12.76 -4.50
N VAL A 82 22.16 11.87 -5.49
CA VAL A 82 23.35 11.58 -6.33
C VAL A 82 23.75 12.81 -7.16
N SER A 83 22.80 13.45 -7.85
CA SER A 83 23.08 14.66 -8.63
C SER A 83 23.58 15.80 -7.75
N GLY A 84 22.99 16.00 -6.58
CA GLY A 84 23.44 16.99 -5.59
C GLY A 84 24.87 16.72 -5.11
N HIS A 85 25.25 15.45 -4.91
CA HIS A 85 26.62 15.07 -4.57
C HIS A 85 27.61 15.48 -5.68
N PHE A 86 27.29 15.23 -6.95
CA PHE A 86 28.13 15.67 -8.07
C PHE A 86 28.23 17.19 -8.19
N VAL A 87 27.15 17.92 -7.97
CA VAL A 87 27.18 19.40 -7.93
C VAL A 87 28.14 19.89 -6.86
N LEU A 88 28.08 19.32 -5.65
CA LEU A 88 28.99 19.68 -4.56
C LEU A 88 30.45 19.33 -4.88
N LEU A 89 30.70 18.18 -5.53
CA LEU A 89 32.02 17.78 -5.99
C LEU A 89 32.60 18.79 -6.99
N PHE A 90 31.86 19.12 -8.05
CA PHE A 90 32.33 20.07 -9.06
C PHE A 90 32.48 21.48 -8.50
N LEU A 91 31.58 21.91 -7.61
CA LEU A 91 31.72 23.19 -6.92
C LEU A 91 32.99 23.22 -6.07
N SER A 92 33.35 22.11 -5.42
CA SER A 92 34.57 22.01 -4.61
C SER A 92 35.83 22.11 -5.48
N ILE A 93 35.84 21.45 -6.63
CA ILE A 93 36.96 21.52 -7.59
C ILE A 93 37.07 22.94 -8.16
N ALA A 94 35.95 23.54 -8.55
CA ALA A 94 35.90 24.91 -9.06
C ALA A 94 36.36 25.92 -8.00
N ALA A 95 35.92 25.77 -6.76
CA ALA A 95 36.36 26.59 -5.64
C ALA A 95 37.87 26.43 -5.39
N TRP A 96 38.39 25.20 -5.38
CA TRP A 96 39.82 24.96 -5.23
C TRP A 96 40.61 25.66 -6.34
N TRP A 97 40.23 25.45 -7.61
CA TRP A 97 40.90 26.08 -8.74
C TRP A 97 40.80 27.61 -8.72
N GLY A 98 39.61 28.16 -8.49
CA GLY A 98 39.38 29.61 -8.46
C GLY A 98 40.13 30.30 -7.32
N LEU A 99 40.09 29.74 -6.11
CA LEU A 99 40.87 30.26 -4.98
C LEU A 99 42.37 30.05 -5.22
N GLY A 100 42.74 28.98 -5.93
CA GLY A 100 44.10 28.63 -6.30
C GLY A 100 44.80 29.72 -7.10
N GLU A 101 44.07 30.49 -7.90
CA GLU A 101 44.61 31.63 -8.65
C GLU A 101 44.95 32.81 -7.74
N VAL A 102 44.27 32.95 -6.60
CA VAL A 102 44.42 34.10 -5.70
C VAL A 102 45.43 33.83 -4.59
N ILE A 103 45.36 32.65 -3.96
CA ILE A 103 46.15 32.32 -2.76
C ILE A 103 47.07 31.09 -2.93
N GLY A 104 47.09 30.49 -4.12
CA GLY A 104 47.86 29.29 -4.43
C GLY A 104 47.12 28.00 -4.08
N ARG A 105 47.30 26.97 -4.93
CA ARG A 105 46.55 25.71 -4.87
C ARG A 105 46.66 24.97 -3.53
N GLY A 106 47.79 25.09 -2.81
CA GLY A 106 47.97 24.45 -1.50
C GLY A 106 47.06 25.05 -0.42
N TRP A 107 47.03 26.38 -0.31
CA TRP A 107 46.18 27.08 0.66
C TRP A 107 44.70 26.95 0.33
N SER A 108 44.35 26.94 -0.97
CA SER A 108 42.98 26.68 -1.42
C SER A 108 42.47 25.32 -0.98
N ALA A 109 43.32 24.29 -1.02
CA ALA A 109 42.97 22.95 -0.54
C ALA A 109 42.58 22.99 0.94
N LEU A 110 43.34 23.70 1.77
CA LEU A 110 43.07 23.83 3.21
C LEU A 110 41.77 24.58 3.47
N VAL A 111 41.49 25.65 2.74
CA VAL A 111 40.23 26.41 2.87
C VAL A 111 39.04 25.54 2.49
N VAL A 112 39.09 24.85 1.35
CA VAL A 112 37.99 23.96 0.91
C VAL A 112 37.81 22.80 1.89
N ALA A 113 38.89 22.21 2.40
CA ALA A 113 38.84 21.18 3.43
C ALA A 113 38.20 21.67 4.73
N LEU A 114 38.54 22.88 5.17
CA LEU A 114 37.94 23.49 6.37
C LEU A 114 36.42 23.71 6.19
N VAL A 115 36.00 24.20 5.02
CA VAL A 115 34.56 24.35 4.70
C VAL A 115 33.84 23.01 4.81
N TRP A 116 34.39 21.95 4.20
CA TRP A 116 33.80 20.62 4.29
C TRP A 116 33.80 20.05 5.71
N ALA A 117 34.83 20.33 6.52
CA ALA A 117 34.87 19.93 7.91
C ALA A 117 33.72 20.56 8.71
N VAL A 118 33.42 21.84 8.49
CA VAL A 118 32.27 22.53 9.11
C VAL A 118 30.95 21.91 8.66
N VAL A 119 30.77 21.69 7.35
CA VAL A 119 29.55 21.06 6.81
C VAL A 119 29.36 19.67 7.43
N ALA A 120 30.41 18.85 7.47
CA ALA A 120 30.37 17.52 8.06
C ALA A 120 30.02 17.55 9.55
N ALA A 121 30.60 18.48 10.33
CA ALA A 121 30.28 18.65 11.74
C ALA A 121 28.80 19.00 11.96
N VAL A 122 28.25 19.92 11.16
CA VAL A 122 26.83 20.30 11.23
C VAL A 122 25.93 19.13 10.85
N LEU A 123 26.22 18.43 9.75
CA LEU A 123 25.44 17.27 9.30
C LEU A 123 25.47 16.14 10.32
N ALA A 124 26.64 15.85 10.91
CA ALA A 124 26.77 14.85 11.96
C ALA A 124 25.98 15.23 13.22
N ALA A 125 26.03 16.50 13.63
CA ALA A 125 25.27 16.99 14.78
C ALA A 125 23.75 16.88 14.56
N ARG A 126 23.27 17.33 13.39
CA ARG A 126 21.84 17.25 13.01
C ARG A 126 21.38 15.82 12.85
N GLY A 127 22.11 14.99 12.10
CA GLY A 127 21.81 13.58 11.92
C GLY A 127 21.75 12.84 13.25
N ARG A 128 22.68 13.14 14.17
CA ARG A 128 22.64 12.56 15.52
C ARG A 128 21.52 13.09 16.41
N SER A 129 20.99 14.28 16.13
CA SER A 129 19.77 14.80 16.79
C SER A 129 18.53 14.10 16.27
N GLU A 130 18.40 13.94 14.96
CA GLU A 130 17.26 13.24 14.34
C GLU A 130 17.24 11.75 14.71
N LEU A 131 18.38 11.07 14.70
CA LEU A 131 18.47 9.68 15.16
C LEU A 131 18.10 9.52 16.65
N ARG A 132 18.28 10.57 17.46
CA ARG A 132 17.86 10.58 18.87
C ARG A 132 16.39 10.97 19.06
N SER A 133 15.80 11.72 18.12
CA SER A 133 14.38 12.13 18.17
C SER A 133 13.44 10.99 17.76
N VAL A 134 13.92 10.05 16.95
CA VAL A 134 13.23 8.79 16.64
C VAL A 134 13.19 7.94 17.92
N ARG A 135 12.09 8.05 18.69
CA ARG A 135 11.78 7.26 19.89
C ARG A 135 12.09 5.77 19.65
N GLY A 136 13.13 5.25 20.30
CA GLY A 136 13.31 3.80 20.47
C GLY A 136 14.42 3.13 19.67
N LEU A 137 15.61 3.70 19.55
CA LEU A 137 16.80 2.84 19.67
C LEU A 137 16.94 2.56 21.18
N PRO A 138 16.48 1.40 21.71
CA PRO A 138 16.91 1.01 23.05
C PRO A 138 18.44 1.10 23.05
N ASP A 139 19.02 1.60 24.12
CA ASP A 139 20.45 1.46 24.35
C ASP A 139 20.72 -0.04 24.40
N THR A 140 20.93 -0.68 23.24
CA THR A 140 21.07 -2.13 23.08
C THR A 140 22.26 -2.64 23.89
N THR A 141 23.16 -1.74 24.29
CA THR A 141 24.24 -1.98 25.24
C THR A 141 23.76 -2.21 26.68
N SER A 142 22.65 -1.61 27.11
CA SER A 142 22.09 -1.76 28.48
C SER A 142 21.23 -3.01 28.67
N THR A 143 20.61 -3.52 27.61
CA THR A 143 19.87 -4.80 27.62
C THR A 143 20.81 -6.00 27.51
N LEU A 144 21.90 -5.89 26.74
CA LEU A 144 22.90 -6.96 26.63
C LEU A 144 23.75 -7.13 27.89
N GLN A 145 23.96 -6.07 28.68
CA GLN A 145 24.64 -6.17 29.98
C GLN A 145 23.79 -6.80 31.08
N LYS A 146 22.47 -6.95 30.89
CA LYS A 146 21.55 -7.61 31.84
C LYS A 146 21.42 -9.13 31.66
N VAL A 147 22.10 -9.73 30.69
CA VAL A 147 22.10 -11.19 30.50
C VAL A 147 23.52 -11.81 30.49
N PRO A 148 24.27 -11.82 31.61
CA PRO A 148 25.41 -12.74 31.76
C PRO A 148 25.20 -13.91 32.75
N SER A 149 24.03 -14.07 33.37
CA SER A 149 23.83 -15.12 34.39
C SER A 149 22.99 -16.32 33.96
N ALA A 150 22.35 -16.30 32.79
CA ALA A 150 21.53 -17.42 32.29
C ALA A 150 22.30 -18.44 31.42
N LEU A 151 23.56 -18.18 31.08
CA LEU A 151 24.43 -19.09 30.32
C LEU A 151 25.46 -19.84 31.20
N LYS A 152 25.49 -19.58 32.52
CA LYS A 152 26.11 -20.50 33.48
C LYS A 152 25.04 -21.48 33.92
N GLY A 153 24.77 -22.43 33.03
CA GLY A 153 24.01 -23.63 33.37
C GLY A 153 24.62 -24.25 34.62
N HIS A 154 23.75 -24.60 35.55
CA HIS A 154 24.09 -25.34 36.74
C HIS A 154 24.76 -26.65 36.31
N GLU A 155 26.10 -26.70 36.36
CA GLU A 155 26.80 -27.95 36.60
C GLU A 155 26.39 -28.36 38.02
N GLU A 156 25.30 -29.11 38.06
CA GLU A 156 24.82 -29.82 39.22
C GLU A 156 25.99 -30.57 39.85
N GLU A 157 26.39 -30.02 40.98
CA GLU A 157 27.03 -30.70 42.09
C GLU A 157 26.15 -31.90 42.50
N ASN A 158 26.27 -33.00 41.76
CA ASN A 158 25.79 -34.32 42.17
C ASN A 158 26.96 -35.30 42.21
N HIS A 159 27.82 -35.10 43.21
CA HIS A 159 28.74 -36.12 43.66
C HIS A 159 28.88 -36.01 45.18
N ARG A 160 27.99 -36.68 45.93
CA ARG A 160 28.31 -37.59 47.04
C ARG A 160 27.07 -38.15 47.72
#